data_AF-A0A934WZD5-F1
#
_entry.id   AF-A0A934WZD5-F1
#
_cell.length_a   1.000
_cell.length_b   1.000
_cell.length_c   1.000
_cell.angle_alpha   90.00
_cell.angle_beta   90.00
_cell.angle_gamma   90.00
#
_symmetry.space_group_name_H-M   'P 1'
#
loop_
_entity.id
_entity.type
_entity.pdbx_description
1 polymer ?
#
loop_
_entity_poly.entity_id
_entity_poly.type
_entity_poly.pdbx_seq_one_letter_code
_entity_poly.pdbx_strand_id
1 'polypeptide(L)'
;MSLRLPVSIIILLFSLIGCQSKVENPMEKIEEEKIHSLSLHLYPSTIRMVNIANDPNFHEVTKNVKKAHYLQINLDSEEKTSAYEAWKNEQSFSDWEEMLSARMNGSLVNIYTPQGEEDYFFASIESNDVVSLVWLEGKVDLAKATQLMQTGIDLGPVTDFLTDKKETEEQREKMKALRKQMNEGEAMPEVDSLEIDQPNK
;
A
#
# COMPACT_ATOMS: atom_id res chain seq x y z
N MET A 1 -26.46 42.38 -41.00
CA MET A 1 -26.83 40.96 -40.89
C MET A 1 -26.43 40.46 -39.51
N SER A 2 -27.39 40.32 -38.61
CA SER A 2 -27.17 39.86 -37.22
C SER A 2 -27.23 38.33 -37.19
N LEU A 3 -26.08 37.69 -37.04
CA LEU A 3 -25.93 36.24 -36.95
C LEU A 3 -26.45 35.78 -35.57
N ARG A 4 -27.68 35.25 -35.51
CA ARG A 4 -28.21 34.61 -34.30
C ARG A 4 -27.65 33.20 -34.19
N LEU A 5 -26.57 33.04 -33.42
CA LEU A 5 -26.04 31.71 -33.07
C LEU A 5 -27.10 30.93 -32.28
N PRO A 6 -27.46 29.70 -32.69
CA PRO A 6 -28.47 28.91 -31.99
C PRO A 6 -27.92 28.47 -30.63
N VAL A 7 -28.66 28.81 -29.57
CA VAL A 7 -28.38 28.48 -28.16
C VAL A 7 -28.08 26.98 -27.96
N SER A 8 -28.55 26.12 -28.86
CA SER A 8 -28.30 24.68 -28.86
C SER A 8 -26.82 24.28 -29.00
N ILE A 9 -25.95 25.11 -29.58
CA ILE A 9 -24.50 24.81 -29.70
C ILE A 9 -23.77 25.00 -28.36
N ILE A 10 -24.24 25.91 -27.51
CA ILE A 10 -23.62 26.20 -26.21
C ILE A 10 -23.89 25.06 -25.20
N ILE A 11 -25.06 24.42 -25.30
CA ILE A 11 -25.44 23.30 -24.40
C ILE A 11 -24.64 22.03 -24.72
N LEU A 12 -24.29 21.80 -26.00
CA LEU A 12 -23.50 20.63 -26.41
C LEU A 12 -22.02 20.73 -25.96
N LEU A 13 -21.48 21.96 -25.85
CA LEU A 13 -20.10 22.19 -25.42
C LEU A 13 -19.88 21.92 -23.90
N PHE A 14 -20.92 22.02 -23.08
CA PHE A 14 -20.83 21.80 -21.63
C PHE A 14 -20.93 20.32 -21.22
N SER A 15 -21.42 19.44 -22.09
CA SER A 15 -21.51 18.00 -21.81
C SER A 15 -20.18 17.24 -21.86
N LEU A 16 -19.07 17.88 -22.28
CA LEU A 16 -17.75 17.25 -22.40
C LEU A 16 -16.82 17.47 -21.20
N ILE A 17 -17.24 18.23 -20.18
CA ILE A 17 -16.36 18.63 -19.06
C ILE A 17 -16.45 17.66 -17.84
N GLY A 18 -17.22 16.58 -17.96
CA GLY A 18 -17.60 15.75 -16.81
C GLY A 18 -17.08 14.33 -16.77
N CYS A 19 -15.91 14.01 -17.34
CA CYS A 19 -15.26 12.74 -17.03
C CYS A 19 -14.32 12.99 -15.83
N GLN A 20 -14.83 12.83 -14.60
CA GLN A 20 -13.95 12.66 -13.45
C GLN A 20 -13.22 11.33 -13.65
N SER A 21 -12.05 11.37 -14.26
CA SER A 21 -11.15 10.23 -14.34
C SER A 21 -10.77 9.86 -12.92
N LYS A 22 -11.17 8.67 -12.49
CA LYS A 22 -10.69 8.09 -11.22
C LYS A 22 -9.16 8.01 -11.32
N VAL A 23 -8.46 8.58 -10.35
CA VAL A 23 -7.00 8.45 -10.25
C VAL A 23 -6.66 6.96 -10.09
N GLU A 24 -5.92 6.41 -11.06
CA GLU A 24 -5.50 5.01 -11.05
C GLU A 24 -4.34 4.81 -10.06
N ASN A 25 -4.31 3.64 -9.41
CA ASN A 25 -3.20 3.29 -8.53
C ASN A 25 -2.03 2.76 -9.37
N PRO A 26 -0.88 3.45 -9.43
CA PRO A 26 0.25 3.03 -10.28
C PRO A 26 0.84 1.67 -9.87
N MET A 27 0.56 1.21 -8.65
CA MET A 27 1.08 -0.05 -8.11
C MET A 27 0.22 -1.28 -8.43
N GLU A 28 -0.93 -1.14 -9.08
CA GLU A 28 -1.83 -2.27 -9.34
C GLU A 28 -1.16 -3.38 -10.16
N LYS A 29 -0.47 -3.02 -11.25
CA LYS A 29 0.25 -3.99 -12.10
C LYS A 29 1.34 -4.77 -11.35
N ILE A 30 2.18 -4.07 -10.60
CA ILE A 30 3.29 -4.72 -9.87
C ILE A 30 2.80 -5.56 -8.67
N GLU A 31 1.62 -5.24 -8.13
CA GLU A 31 0.95 -6.09 -7.15
C GLU A 31 0.49 -7.41 -7.80
N GLU A 32 -0.12 -7.35 -9.00
CA GLU A 32 -0.60 -8.52 -9.74
C GLU A 32 0.51 -9.49 -10.17
N GLU A 33 1.70 -8.96 -10.48
CA GLU A 33 2.89 -9.77 -10.79
C GLU A 33 3.43 -10.56 -9.60
N LYS A 34 2.98 -10.24 -8.37
CA LYS A 34 3.35 -10.95 -7.13
C LYS A 34 4.87 -11.03 -6.86
N ILE A 35 5.64 -10.08 -7.36
CA ILE A 35 7.08 -9.97 -7.07
C ILE A 35 7.36 -9.34 -5.69
N HIS A 36 6.34 -8.78 -5.05
CA HIS A 36 6.41 -8.17 -3.73
C HIS A 36 6.63 -9.21 -2.62
N SER A 37 7.46 -8.87 -1.64
CA SER A 37 7.63 -9.63 -0.40
C SER A 37 6.55 -9.32 0.64
N LEU A 38 5.93 -8.13 0.55
CA LEU A 38 4.86 -7.69 1.44
C LEU A 38 3.88 -6.79 0.68
N SER A 39 2.58 -7.00 0.87
CA SER A 39 1.50 -6.12 0.40
C SER A 39 0.52 -5.83 1.52
N LEU A 40 0.33 -4.55 1.85
CA LEU A 40 -0.52 -4.08 2.94
C LEU A 40 -1.51 -3.02 2.47
N HIS A 41 -2.80 -3.27 2.73
CA HIS A 41 -3.85 -2.26 2.58
C HIS A 41 -4.19 -1.70 3.97
N LEU A 42 -3.71 -0.50 4.25
CA LEU A 42 -3.83 0.19 5.53
C LEU A 42 -5.00 1.19 5.49
N TYR A 43 -5.93 1.00 6.42
CA TYR A 43 -7.05 1.91 6.67
C TYR A 43 -6.78 2.75 7.92
N PRO A 44 -7.56 3.81 8.20
CA PRO A 44 -7.24 4.75 9.28
C PRO A 44 -7.13 4.09 10.67
N SER A 45 -7.86 3.00 10.92
CA SER A 45 -7.71 2.16 12.11
C SER A 45 -6.33 1.49 12.17
N THR A 46 -5.89 0.85 11.09
CA THR A 46 -4.59 0.16 11.01
C THR A 46 -3.43 1.14 11.04
N ILE A 47 -3.54 2.28 10.36
CA ILE A 47 -2.50 3.32 10.36
C ILE A 47 -2.25 3.82 11.79
N ARG A 48 -3.30 3.98 12.61
CA ARG A 48 -3.14 4.34 14.03
C ARG A 48 -2.41 3.27 14.84
N MET A 49 -2.50 1.99 14.47
CA MET A 49 -1.77 0.91 15.15
C MET A 49 -0.27 0.93 14.83
N VAL A 50 0.13 1.49 13.69
CA VAL A 50 1.56 1.70 13.33
C VAL A 50 2.23 2.73 14.24
N ASN A 51 1.46 3.64 14.87
CA ASN A 51 2.00 4.70 15.73
C ASN A 51 2.37 4.21 17.14
N ILE A 52 3.30 3.28 17.24
CA ILE A 52 3.61 2.55 18.49
C ILE A 52 4.27 3.46 19.53
N ALA A 53 5.07 4.42 19.07
CA ALA A 53 5.67 5.45 19.91
C ALA A 53 4.63 6.48 20.42
N ASN A 54 3.37 6.39 20.00
CA ASN A 54 2.34 7.42 20.21
C ASN A 54 2.84 8.82 19.83
N ASP A 55 3.57 8.93 18.72
CA ASP A 55 4.11 10.19 18.26
C ASP A 55 2.94 11.09 17.81
N PRO A 56 2.74 12.26 18.46
CA PRO A 56 1.68 13.19 18.06
C PRO A 56 1.86 13.71 16.63
N ASN A 57 3.10 13.79 16.13
CA ASN A 57 3.39 14.19 14.76
C ASN A 57 2.90 13.14 13.76
N PHE A 58 3.04 11.85 14.09
CA PHE A 58 2.50 10.77 13.26
C PHE A 58 0.99 10.85 13.18
N HIS A 59 0.32 11.07 14.31
CA HIS A 59 -1.14 11.26 14.32
C HIS A 59 -1.54 12.47 13.45
N GLU A 60 -0.81 13.57 13.57
CA GLU A 60 -1.13 14.78 12.81
C GLU A 60 -0.97 14.59 11.28
N VAL A 61 0.09 13.90 10.87
CA VAL A 61 0.36 13.57 9.45
C VAL A 61 -0.68 12.61 8.88
N THR A 62 -1.14 11.65 9.68
CA THR A 62 -2.00 10.56 9.19
C THR A 62 -3.50 10.77 9.41
N LYS A 63 -3.92 11.79 10.17
CA LYS A 63 -5.34 12.01 10.55
C LYS A 63 -6.32 12.12 9.38
N ASN A 64 -5.85 12.56 8.22
CA ASN A 64 -6.67 12.76 7.02
C ASN A 64 -6.38 11.73 5.92
N VAL A 65 -5.57 10.71 6.20
CA VAL A 65 -5.33 9.59 5.29
C VAL A 65 -6.57 8.70 5.31
N LYS A 66 -7.15 8.44 4.13
CA LYS A 66 -8.31 7.57 3.93
C LYS A 66 -7.88 6.13 3.70
N LYS A 67 -6.81 5.93 2.93
CA LYS A 67 -6.24 4.62 2.60
C LYS A 67 -4.75 4.79 2.29
N ALA A 68 -3.93 3.84 2.71
CA ALA A 68 -2.58 3.67 2.20
C ALA A 68 -2.42 2.23 1.72
N HIS A 69 -1.81 2.05 0.57
CA HIS A 69 -1.37 0.76 0.07
C HIS A 69 0.15 0.79 0.11
N TYR A 70 0.75 -0.22 0.74
CA TYR A 70 2.19 -0.34 0.90
C TYR A 70 2.64 -1.66 0.27
N LEU A 71 3.64 -1.59 -0.60
CA LEU A 71 4.34 -2.75 -1.16
C LEU A 71 5.80 -2.71 -0.74
N GLN A 72 6.34 -3.84 -0.33
CA GLN A 72 7.77 -4.05 -0.21
C GLN A 72 8.21 -5.09 -1.24
N ILE A 73 9.34 -4.83 -1.90
CA ILE A 73 9.97 -5.75 -2.84
C ILE A 73 11.41 -5.94 -2.38
N ASN A 74 11.77 -7.18 -2.07
CA ASN A 74 13.16 -7.54 -1.83
C ASN A 74 13.81 -7.84 -3.18
N LEU A 75 14.87 -7.13 -3.52
CA LEU A 75 15.65 -7.30 -4.76
C LEU A 75 16.67 -8.45 -4.60
N ASP A 76 16.19 -9.60 -4.12
CA ASP A 76 17.00 -10.78 -3.78
C ASP A 76 17.26 -11.71 -4.99
N SER A 77 16.68 -11.40 -6.15
CA SER A 77 16.89 -12.13 -7.40
C SER A 77 16.96 -11.18 -8.60
N GLU A 78 17.68 -11.62 -9.64
CA GLU A 78 17.77 -10.90 -10.92
C GLU A 78 16.39 -10.77 -11.59
N GLU A 79 15.53 -11.78 -11.44
CA GLU A 79 14.15 -11.77 -11.95
C GLU A 79 13.32 -10.64 -11.32
N LYS A 80 13.32 -10.53 -9.98
CA LYS A 80 12.57 -9.46 -9.28
C LYS A 80 13.12 -8.08 -9.61
N THR A 81 14.44 -7.97 -9.70
CA THR A 81 15.11 -6.71 -10.07
C THR A 81 14.70 -6.28 -11.48
N SER A 82 14.75 -7.19 -12.45
CA SER A 82 14.37 -6.93 -13.83
C SER A 82 12.88 -6.59 -13.97
N ALA A 83 12.01 -7.30 -13.24
CA ALA A 83 10.57 -7.04 -13.24
C ALA A 83 10.24 -5.66 -12.66
N TYR A 84 10.87 -5.29 -11.55
CA TYR A 84 10.73 -3.95 -10.97
C TYR A 84 11.21 -2.85 -11.92
N GLU A 85 12.38 -3.01 -12.54
CA GLU A 85 12.92 -2.05 -13.51
C GLU A 85 12.00 -1.92 -14.74
N ALA A 86 11.48 -3.03 -15.25
CA ALA A 86 10.52 -3.02 -16.36
C ALA A 86 9.25 -2.24 -15.98
N TRP A 87 8.62 -2.57 -14.84
CA TRP A 87 7.45 -1.85 -14.35
C TRP A 87 7.72 -0.34 -14.19
N LYS A 88 8.86 0.02 -13.58
CA LYS A 88 9.25 1.42 -13.35
C LYS A 88 9.39 2.20 -14.66
N ASN A 89 9.97 1.58 -15.69
CA ASN A 89 10.13 2.19 -17.02
C ASN A 89 8.81 2.34 -17.78
N GLU A 90 7.82 1.49 -17.48
CA GLU A 90 6.47 1.60 -18.05
C GLU A 90 5.61 2.67 -17.37
N GLN A 91 5.92 3.06 -16.13
CA GLN A 91 5.18 4.10 -15.42
C GLN A 91 5.45 5.47 -16.04
N SER A 92 4.40 6.07 -16.62
CA SER A 92 4.45 7.46 -17.07
C SER A 92 3.94 8.37 -15.95
N PHE A 93 4.87 9.02 -15.25
CA PHE A 93 4.55 10.12 -14.33
C PHE A 93 4.43 11.47 -15.06
N SER A 94 4.04 11.46 -16.34
CA SER A 94 3.96 12.65 -17.20
C SER A 94 2.93 13.67 -16.72
N ASP A 95 1.80 13.20 -16.17
CA ASP A 95 0.71 14.03 -15.65
C ASP A 95 0.78 14.14 -14.11
N TRP A 96 1.97 13.95 -13.55
CA TRP A 96 2.24 14.01 -12.12
C TRP A 96 3.22 15.13 -11.80
N GLU A 97 3.04 15.75 -10.65
CA GLU A 97 3.94 16.74 -10.08
C GLU A 97 4.88 16.04 -9.09
N GLU A 98 6.18 16.25 -9.26
CA GLU A 98 7.19 15.80 -8.30
C GLU A 98 7.19 16.74 -7.09
N MET A 99 6.84 16.18 -5.93
CA MET A 99 6.75 16.91 -4.67
C MET A 99 8.05 16.86 -3.88
N LEU A 100 8.79 15.75 -4.01
CA LEU A 100 10.08 15.53 -3.38
C LEU A 100 10.90 14.52 -4.18
N SER A 101 12.17 14.82 -4.42
CA SER A 101 13.18 13.84 -4.80
C SER A 101 14.45 14.10 -4.00
N ALA A 102 14.85 13.13 -3.17
CA ALA A 102 16.00 13.29 -2.29
C ALA A 102 16.66 11.96 -1.94
N ARG A 103 17.95 12.00 -1.62
CA ARG A 103 18.66 10.86 -1.02
C ARG A 103 18.65 10.98 0.50
N MET A 104 18.08 10.00 1.19
CA MET A 104 17.96 9.95 2.66
C MET A 104 18.50 8.61 3.16
N ASN A 105 19.49 8.64 4.06
CA ASN A 105 20.10 7.44 4.65
C ASN A 105 20.57 6.38 3.62
N GLY A 106 21.07 6.84 2.47
CA GLY A 106 21.52 5.98 1.37
C GLY A 106 20.43 5.60 0.37
N SER A 107 19.16 5.72 0.73
CA SER A 107 18.01 5.43 -0.16
C SER A 107 17.61 6.65 -1.00
N LEU A 108 17.15 6.40 -2.23
CA LEU A 108 16.48 7.40 -3.05
C LEU A 108 15.00 7.44 -2.68
N VAL A 109 14.50 8.60 -2.28
CA VAL A 109 13.11 8.84 -1.92
C VAL A 109 12.51 9.76 -2.96
N ASN A 110 11.43 9.32 -3.61
CA ASN A 110 10.64 10.16 -4.51
C ASN A 110 9.19 10.19 -4.06
N ILE A 111 8.54 11.35 -4.16
CA ILE A 111 7.12 11.55 -3.86
C ILE A 111 6.50 12.35 -5.00
N TYR A 112 5.39 11.84 -5.52
CA TYR A 112 4.63 12.41 -6.62
C TYR A 112 3.16 12.58 -6.25
N THR A 113 2.51 13.57 -6.83
CA THR A 113 1.05 13.77 -6.77
C THR A 113 0.51 13.89 -8.19
N PRO A 114 -0.64 13.30 -8.55
CA PRO A 114 -1.24 13.55 -9.85
C PRO A 114 -1.63 15.04 -9.97
N GLN A 115 -1.45 15.63 -11.15
CA GLN A 115 -1.69 17.06 -11.35
C GLN A 115 -3.17 17.42 -11.10
N GLY A 116 -3.40 18.37 -10.20
CA GLY A 116 -4.75 18.80 -9.82
C GLY A 116 -5.44 17.92 -8.77
N GLU A 117 -4.77 16.88 -8.26
CA GLU A 117 -5.32 15.90 -7.33
C GLU A 117 -4.49 15.85 -6.04
N GLU A 118 -4.68 16.86 -5.16
CA GLU A 118 -3.93 17.02 -3.90
C GLU A 118 -4.23 15.94 -2.82
N ASP A 119 -5.21 15.08 -3.06
CA ASP A 119 -5.63 14.01 -2.17
C ASP A 119 -4.93 12.68 -2.48
N TYR A 120 -3.97 12.65 -3.42
CA TYR A 120 -3.34 11.41 -3.87
C TYR A 120 -1.82 11.54 -3.92
N PHE A 121 -1.11 10.59 -3.31
CA PHE A 121 0.35 10.58 -3.30
C PHE A 121 0.88 9.21 -3.65
N PHE A 122 1.88 9.17 -4.52
CA PHE A 122 2.73 8.01 -4.75
C PHE A 122 4.11 8.29 -4.20
N ALA A 123 4.69 7.34 -3.47
CA ALA A 123 6.06 7.44 -2.99
C ALA A 123 6.85 6.16 -3.30
N SER A 124 8.12 6.32 -3.69
CA SER A 124 9.09 5.24 -3.78
C SER A 124 10.27 5.50 -2.83
N ILE A 125 10.72 4.46 -2.14
CA ILE A 125 11.92 4.46 -1.32
C ILE A 125 12.78 3.30 -1.82
N GLU A 126 13.87 3.64 -2.50
CA GLU A 126 14.72 2.70 -3.20
C GLU A 126 16.09 2.61 -2.50
N SER A 127 16.40 1.44 -1.98
CA SER A 127 17.72 1.06 -1.47
C SER A 127 18.34 -0.02 -2.35
N ASN A 128 19.56 -0.46 -2.05
CA ASN A 128 20.25 -1.46 -2.88
C ASN A 128 19.49 -2.81 -2.92
N ASP A 129 18.92 -3.22 -1.79
CA ASP A 129 18.37 -4.58 -1.63
C ASP A 129 16.84 -4.59 -1.46
N VAL A 130 16.23 -3.43 -1.22
CA VAL A 130 14.80 -3.31 -0.94
C VAL A 130 14.22 -2.06 -1.60
N VAL A 131 13.06 -2.24 -2.21
CA VAL A 131 12.20 -1.15 -2.67
C VAL A 131 10.91 -1.15 -1.84
N SER A 132 10.53 0.02 -1.32
CA SER A 132 9.21 0.25 -0.75
C SER A 132 8.43 1.21 -1.62
N LEU A 133 7.19 0.84 -1.95
CA LEU A 133 6.25 1.67 -2.71
C LEU A 133 5.04 1.98 -1.84
N VAL A 134 4.55 3.21 -1.91
CA VAL A 134 3.38 3.66 -1.16
C VAL A 134 2.44 4.39 -2.09
N TRP A 135 1.18 3.97 -2.10
CA TRP A 135 0.06 4.71 -2.70
C TRP A 135 -0.87 5.18 -1.60
N LEU A 136 -1.07 6.48 -1.49
CA LEU A 136 -1.82 7.11 -0.42
C LEU A 136 -3.00 7.89 -0.99
N GLU A 137 -4.18 7.63 -0.45
CA GLU A 137 -5.39 8.41 -0.65
C GLU A 137 -5.71 9.18 0.63
N GLY A 138 -5.85 10.50 0.52
CA GLY A 138 -6.12 11.44 1.59
C GLY A 138 -5.08 12.55 1.66
N LYS A 139 -5.31 13.50 2.57
CA LYS A 139 -4.45 14.69 2.72
C LYS A 139 -3.31 14.42 3.67
N VAL A 140 -2.12 14.85 3.30
CA VAL A 140 -0.91 14.75 4.12
C VAL A 140 -0.19 16.09 4.12
N ASP A 141 0.26 16.54 5.29
CA ASP A 141 1.20 17.64 5.40
C ASP A 141 2.60 17.11 5.07
N LEU A 142 3.06 17.35 3.84
CA LEU A 142 4.32 16.80 3.33
C LEU A 142 5.54 17.28 4.14
N ALA A 143 5.50 18.50 4.67
CA ALA A 143 6.58 19.03 5.49
C ALA A 143 6.72 18.22 6.79
N LYS A 144 5.60 17.89 7.43
CA LYS A 144 5.57 17.03 8.62
C LYS A 144 5.86 15.57 8.30
N ALA A 145 5.38 15.06 7.17
CA ALA A 145 5.68 13.70 6.71
C ALA A 145 7.20 13.52 6.50
N THR A 146 7.87 14.50 5.90
CA THR A 146 9.32 14.50 5.70
C THR A 146 10.07 14.47 7.03
N GLN A 147 9.59 15.20 8.05
CA GLN A 147 10.18 15.15 9.40
C GLN A 147 10.06 13.76 10.02
N LEU A 148 8.91 13.09 9.88
CA LEU A 148 8.71 11.72 10.37
C LEU A 148 9.59 10.69 9.64
N MET A 149 9.83 10.87 8.34
CA MET A 149 10.72 9.97 7.59
C MET A 149 12.16 10.01 8.12
N GLN A 150 12.61 11.14 8.68
CA GLN A 150 13.93 11.26 9.29
C GLN A 150 14.04 10.53 10.63
N THR A 151 12.92 10.40 11.36
CA THR A 151 12.89 9.71 12.66
C THR A 151 12.68 8.19 12.53
N GLY A 152 12.30 7.71 11.35
CA GLY A 152 12.03 6.30 11.06
C GLY A 152 10.58 5.91 11.38
N ILE A 153 9.98 5.09 10.51
CA ILE A 153 8.66 4.48 10.73
C ILE A 153 8.89 2.98 10.98
N ASP A 154 8.38 2.46 12.10
CA ASP A 154 8.45 1.04 12.41
C ASP A 154 7.17 0.32 11.95
N LEU A 155 7.31 -0.58 10.98
CA LEU A 155 6.21 -1.42 10.46
C LEU A 155 6.15 -2.81 11.11
N GLY A 156 7.13 -3.18 11.94
CA GLY A 156 7.27 -4.53 12.52
C GLY A 156 5.98 -5.03 13.17
N PRO A 157 5.31 -4.24 14.02
CA PRO A 157 4.13 -4.76 14.72
C PRO A 157 2.87 -4.88 13.85
N VAL A 158 2.83 -4.23 12.67
CA VAL A 158 1.81 -4.53 11.66
C VAL A 158 2.11 -5.86 10.98
N THR A 159 3.38 -6.14 10.67
CA THR A 159 3.76 -7.43 10.10
C THR A 159 3.56 -8.59 11.08
N ASP A 160 3.83 -8.39 12.36
CA ASP A 160 3.59 -9.38 13.42
C ASP A 160 2.09 -9.67 13.55
N PHE A 161 1.26 -8.63 13.65
CA PHE A 161 -0.19 -8.78 13.73
C PHE A 161 -0.79 -9.55 12.52
N LEU A 162 -0.23 -9.35 11.33
CA LEU A 162 -0.68 -10.05 10.13
C LEU A 162 -0.21 -11.50 10.09
N THR A 163 0.97 -11.78 10.63
CA THR A 163 1.50 -13.14 10.75
C THR A 163 0.68 -13.94 11.76
N ASP A 164 0.43 -13.37 12.95
CA ASP A 164 -0.42 -13.98 14.00
C ASP A 164 -1.82 -14.34 13.47
N LYS A 165 -2.41 -13.46 12.66
CA LYS A 165 -3.72 -13.71 12.04
C LYS A 165 -3.71 -14.90 11.08
N LYS A 166 -2.68 -15.00 10.23
CA LYS A 166 -2.55 -16.13 9.29
C LYS A 166 -2.40 -17.46 10.03
N GLU A 167 -1.55 -17.50 11.04
CA GLU A 167 -1.36 -18.70 11.88
C GLU A 167 -2.67 -19.10 12.57
N THR A 168 -3.40 -18.13 13.12
CA THR A 168 -4.70 -18.36 13.77
C THR A 168 -5.74 -18.93 12.80
N GLU A 169 -5.79 -18.42 11.56
CA GLU A 169 -6.70 -18.91 10.53
C GLU A 169 -6.35 -20.34 10.08
N GLU A 170 -5.07 -20.64 9.86
CA GLU A 170 -4.62 -22.00 9.53
C GLU A 170 -4.96 -23.01 10.63
N GLN A 171 -4.74 -22.64 11.89
CA GLN A 171 -5.10 -23.48 13.04
C GLN A 171 -6.61 -23.74 13.08
N ARG A 172 -7.42 -22.71 12.79
CA ARG A 172 -8.89 -22.84 12.76
C ARG A 172 -9.36 -23.76 11.64
N GLU A 173 -8.77 -23.69 10.46
CA GLU A 173 -9.09 -24.57 9.34
C GLU A 173 -8.64 -26.01 9.61
N LYS A 174 -7.45 -26.22 10.17
CA LYS A 174 -6.98 -27.56 10.63
C LYS A 174 -7.95 -28.16 11.67
N MET A 175 -8.41 -27.37 12.64
CA MET A 175 -9.39 -27.80 13.63
C MET A 175 -10.77 -28.11 13.03
N LYS A 176 -11.23 -27.35 12.03
CA LYS A 176 -12.48 -27.66 11.31
C LYS A 176 -12.36 -28.96 10.52
N ALA A 177 -11.24 -29.16 9.82
CA ALA A 177 -10.97 -30.38 9.06
C ALA A 177 -10.92 -31.61 9.97
N LEU A 178 -10.23 -31.50 11.11
CA LEU A 178 -10.16 -32.57 12.12
C LEU A 178 -11.54 -32.93 12.67
N ARG A 179 -12.37 -31.92 13.03
CA ARG A 179 -13.74 -32.15 13.51
C ARG A 179 -14.64 -32.81 12.46
N LYS A 180 -14.45 -32.48 11.17
CA LYS A 180 -15.18 -33.11 10.07
C LYS A 180 -14.81 -34.59 9.94
N GLN A 181 -13.52 -34.91 9.96
CA GLN A 181 -13.02 -36.29 9.93
C GLN A 181 -13.50 -37.12 11.12
N MET A 182 -13.52 -36.53 12.33
CA MET A 182 -14.05 -37.19 13.54
C MET A 182 -15.56 -37.49 13.46
N ASN A 183 -16.34 -36.62 12.80
CA ASN A 183 -17.78 -36.81 12.63
C ASN A 183 -18.13 -37.77 11.47
N GLU A 184 -17.23 -37.93 10.50
CA GLU A 184 -17.41 -38.81 9.33
C GLU A 184 -16.87 -40.24 9.55
N GLY A 185 -16.23 -40.52 10.70
CA GLY A 185 -15.79 -41.86 11.10
C GLY A 185 -14.59 -42.40 10.32
N GLU A 186 -13.86 -41.55 9.61
CA GLU A 186 -12.65 -41.92 8.87
C GLU A 186 -11.43 -42.01 9.80
N ALA A 187 -10.54 -42.97 9.54
CA ALA A 187 -9.37 -43.26 10.37
C ALA A 187 -8.42 -42.06 10.46
N MET A 188 -7.99 -41.73 11.69
CA MET A 188 -7.13 -40.58 11.97
C MET A 188 -5.79 -40.67 11.20
N PRO A 189 -5.34 -39.59 10.53
CA PRO A 189 -3.94 -39.45 10.21
C PRO A 189 -3.14 -39.25 11.51
N GLU A 190 -1.94 -39.82 11.54
CA GLU A 190 -0.99 -39.67 12.63
C GLU A 190 -0.69 -38.18 12.83
N VAL A 191 -1.17 -37.63 13.94
CA VAL A 191 -0.93 -36.23 14.31
C VAL A 191 0.46 -36.20 14.90
N ASP A 192 1.45 -35.72 14.13
CA ASP A 192 2.72 -35.29 14.70
C ASP A 192 2.40 -34.28 15.80
N SER A 193 2.84 -34.61 17.01
CA SER A 193 2.50 -33.92 18.24
C SER A 193 2.72 -32.41 18.11
N LEU A 194 1.63 -31.65 18.21
CA LEU A 194 1.65 -30.21 18.41
C LEU A 194 2.51 -29.89 19.64
N GLU A 195 3.70 -29.35 19.40
CA GLU A 195 4.49 -28.68 20.43
C GLU A 195 3.71 -27.43 20.85
N ILE A 196 3.00 -27.53 21.98
CA ILE A 196 2.37 -26.38 22.62
C ILE A 196 3.49 -25.63 23.32
N ASP A 197 4.04 -24.61 22.65
CA ASP A 197 4.97 -23.69 23.28
C ASP A 197 4.23 -22.95 24.40
N GLN A 198 4.67 -23.16 25.64
CA GLN A 198 4.04 -22.53 26.79
C GLN A 198 4.52 -21.08 26.90
N PRO A 199 3.61 -20.12 27.16
CA PRO A 199 4.02 -18.73 27.33
C PRO A 199 4.91 -18.60 28.57
N ASN A 200 6.13 -18.12 28.38
CA ASN A 200 7.04 -17.71 29.45
C ASN A 200 6.36 -16.68 30.35
N LYS A 201 6.39 -16.93 31.66
CA LYS A 201 5.96 -16.01 32.73
C LYS A 201 7.03 -14.98 33.05
#